data_AF-A0A935VM63-F1
#
_entry.id   AF-A0A935VM63-F1
#
_cell.length_a   1.000
_cell.length_b   1.000
_cell.length_c   1.000
_cell.angle_alpha   90.00
_cell.angle_beta   90.00
_cell.angle_gamma   90.00
#
_symmetry.space_group_name_H-M   'P 1'
#
loop_
_entity.id
_entity.type
_entity.pdbx_description
1 polymer ?
#
loop_
_entity_poly.entity_id
_entity_poly.type
_entity_poly.pdbx_seq_one_letter_code
_entity_poly.pdbx_strand_id
1 'polypeptide(L)'
;MYYSPCKKLNATIEVLNFNFGRTDEKVKKAEVEKKIKGVGYKKIKVVEQKANFETLIDQIRTYVKKRKPQMLALFPEDRAWYQKVFGNGKTEDLAYKLEIPLLSIRKSIVK
;
A
#
# COMPACT_ATOMS: atom_id res chain seq x y z
N MET A 1 13.92 -1.43 21.41
CA MET A 1 13.27 -2.65 20.87
C MET A 1 11.91 -2.26 20.32
N TYR A 2 11.80 -1.88 19.04
CA TYR A 2 10.52 -1.44 18.47
C TYR A 2 9.59 -2.63 18.24
N TYR A 3 8.55 -2.73 19.07
CA TYR A 3 7.50 -3.73 18.97
C TYR A 3 6.59 -3.44 17.78
N SER A 4 6.75 -4.18 16.67
CA SER A 4 5.84 -4.09 15.52
C SER A 4 4.48 -4.73 15.87
N PRO A 5 3.34 -4.03 15.70
CA PRO A 5 2.00 -4.57 15.94
C PRO A 5 1.73 -5.88 15.18
N CYS A 6 2.33 -6.04 14.00
CA CYS A 6 2.19 -7.24 13.16
C CYS A 6 2.73 -8.51 13.85
N LYS A 7 3.77 -8.40 14.68
CA LYS A 7 4.31 -9.55 15.42
C LYS A 7 3.35 -10.04 16.51
N LYS A 8 2.72 -9.11 17.26
CA LYS A 8 1.73 -9.44 18.29
C LYS A 8 0.47 -10.04 17.69
N LEU A 9 0.01 -9.50 16.56
CA LEU A 9 -1.22 -9.93 15.90
C LEU A 9 -1.02 -11.13 14.96
N ASN A 10 0.21 -11.62 14.80
CA ASN A 10 0.55 -12.70 13.87
C ASN A 10 0.04 -12.45 12.43
N ALA A 11 -0.02 -11.17 12.03
CA ALA A 11 -0.69 -10.66 10.84
C ALA A 11 0.01 -11.05 9.53
N THR A 12 -0.75 -11.28 8.45
CA THR A 12 -0.14 -11.41 7.12
C THR A 12 -0.07 -10.05 6.46
N ILE A 13 1.12 -9.65 6.00
CA ILE A 13 1.33 -8.41 5.27
C ILE A 13 1.42 -8.73 3.79
N GLU A 14 0.54 -8.13 2.98
CA GLU A 14 0.60 -8.20 1.51
C GLU A 14 1.12 -6.86 0.98
N VAL A 15 2.30 -6.87 0.37
CA VAL A 15 2.89 -5.72 -0.33
C VAL A 15 2.38 -5.74 -1.77
N LEU A 16 1.42 -4.86 -2.05
CA LEU A 16 0.72 -4.82 -3.34
C LEU A 16 1.47 -3.96 -4.36
N ASN A 17 1.75 -4.52 -5.53
CA ASN A 17 2.37 -3.81 -6.66
C ASN A 17 1.49 -3.93 -7.91
N PHE A 18 1.02 -2.80 -8.45
CA PHE A 18 0.30 -2.75 -9.72
C PHE A 18 1.28 -2.51 -10.87
N ASN A 19 1.48 -3.51 -11.72
CA ASN A 19 2.40 -3.44 -12.85
C ASN A 19 1.70 -2.83 -14.07
N PHE A 20 2.08 -1.61 -14.42
CA PHE A 20 1.57 -0.85 -15.58
C PHE A 20 2.28 -1.18 -16.91
N GLY A 21 3.12 -2.21 -16.95
CA GLY A 21 3.78 -2.65 -18.18
C GLY A 21 4.81 -1.66 -18.74
N ARG A 22 5.18 -0.62 -17.98
CA ARG A 22 6.30 0.27 -18.33
C ARG A 22 7.61 -0.50 -18.18
N THR A 23 8.25 -0.74 -19.31
CA THR A 23 9.39 -1.65 -19.49
C THR A 23 10.62 -1.25 -18.66
N ASP A 24 10.71 0.01 -18.24
CA ASP A 24 11.89 0.59 -17.59
C ASP A 24 11.88 0.50 -16.05
N GLU A 25 10.71 0.30 -15.44
CA GLU A 25 10.56 0.11 -13.99
C GLU A 25 10.09 -1.32 -13.69
N LYS A 26 10.88 -2.31 -14.08
CA LYS A 26 10.80 -3.60 -13.40
C LYS A 26 11.18 -3.34 -11.94
N VAL A 27 10.18 -3.17 -11.08
CA VAL A 27 10.36 -3.34 -9.63
C VAL A 27 11.18 -4.60 -9.48
N LYS A 28 12.43 -4.45 -9.04
CA LYS A 28 13.34 -5.58 -8.86
C LYS A 28 12.78 -6.38 -7.70
N LYS A 29 11.83 -7.28 -7.98
CA LYS A 29 11.17 -8.14 -7.00
C LYS A 29 12.19 -8.77 -6.05
N ALA A 30 13.33 -9.19 -6.60
CA ALA A 30 14.47 -9.68 -5.85
C ALA A 30 15.05 -8.68 -4.82
N GLU A 31 15.10 -7.38 -5.13
CA GLU A 31 15.56 -6.34 -4.22
C GLU A 31 14.54 -6.10 -3.10
N VAL A 32 13.25 -6.06 -3.43
CA VAL A 32 12.17 -5.93 -2.46
C VAL A 32 12.14 -7.14 -1.52
N GLU A 33 12.24 -8.35 -2.06
CA GLU A 33 12.34 -9.59 -1.28
C GLU A 33 13.58 -9.63 -0.39
N LYS A 34 14.73 -9.13 -0.87
CA LYS A 34 15.95 -9.00 -0.05
C LYS A 34 15.73 -8.06 1.13
N LYS A 35 15.12 -6.90 0.91
CA LYS A 35 14.78 -5.94 1.98
C LYS A 35 13.81 -6.57 2.98
N ILE A 36 12.76 -7.25 2.51
CA ILE A 36 11.78 -7.96 3.34
C ILE A 36 12.43 -9.02 4.23
N LYS A 37 13.35 -9.83 3.68
CA LYS A 37 14.11 -10.83 4.46
C LYS A 37 14.86 -10.20 5.63
N GLY A 38 15.37 -8.97 5.48
CA GLY A 38 16.06 -8.22 6.53
C GLY A 38 15.17 -7.74 7.69
N VAL A 39 13.84 -7.68 7.52
CA VAL A 39 12.90 -7.14 8.52
C VAL A 39 12.64 -8.12 9.68
N GLY A 40 13.07 -9.38 9.55
CA GLY A 40 12.91 -10.39 10.60
C GLY A 40 11.44 -10.76 10.87
N TYR A 41 10.55 -10.53 9.90
CA TYR A 41 9.14 -10.93 9.93
C TYR A 41 8.83 -11.84 8.75
N LYS A 42 8.35 -13.06 9.03
CA LYS A 42 8.23 -14.14 8.03
C LYS A 42 6.93 -14.10 7.22
N LYS A 43 5.90 -13.38 7.68
CA LYS A 43 4.56 -13.35 7.06
C LYS A 43 4.35 -12.14 6.14
N ILE A 44 5.34 -11.85 5.31
CA ILE A 44 5.26 -10.79 4.30
C ILE A 44 5.25 -11.45 2.92
N LYS A 45 4.27 -11.09 2.10
CA LYS A 45 4.12 -11.56 0.72
C LYS A 45 4.13 -10.37 -0.23
N VAL A 46 4.90 -10.45 -1.31
CA VAL A 46 4.81 -9.48 -2.40
C VAL A 46 3.77 -9.98 -3.39
N VAL A 47 2.75 -9.17 -3.66
CA VAL A 47 1.64 -9.51 -4.57
C VAL A 47 1.70 -8.57 -5.76
N GLU A 48 1.95 -9.14 -6.94
CA GLU A 48 1.87 -8.41 -8.20
C GLU A 48 0.46 -8.54 -8.77
N GLN A 49 -0.09 -7.41 -9.23
CA GLN A 49 -1.31 -7.35 -10.02
C GLN A 49 -0.98 -6.68 -11.34
N LYS A 50 -1.49 -7.20 -12.45
CA LYS A 50 -1.45 -6.46 -13.72
C LYS A 50 -2.37 -5.25 -13.56
N ALA A 51 -1.86 -4.06 -13.84
CA ALA A 51 -2.71 -2.89 -13.92
C ALA A 51 -3.64 -3.03 -15.13
N ASN A 52 -4.85 -2.50 -14.99
CA ASN A 52 -5.85 -2.39 -16.06
C ASN A 52 -6.05 -0.90 -16.42
N PHE A 53 -7.02 -0.61 -17.30
CA PHE A 53 -7.35 0.76 -17.70
C PHE A 53 -8.11 1.57 -16.62
N GLU A 54 -8.48 0.95 -15.50
CA GLU A 54 -9.13 1.65 -14.39
C GLU A 54 -8.14 2.48 -13.59
N THR A 55 -8.67 3.38 -12.75
CA THR A 55 -7.82 4.16 -11.86
C THR A 55 -7.14 3.26 -10.82
N LEU A 56 -5.94 3.63 -10.36
CA LEU A 56 -5.24 2.93 -9.26
C LEU A 56 -6.14 2.74 -8.02
N ILE A 57 -7.05 3.70 -7.79
CA ILE A 57 -8.01 3.68 -6.69
C ILE A 57 -9.03 2.58 -6.87
N ASP A 58 -9.59 2.44 -8.06
CA ASP A 58 -10.55 1.39 -8.37
C ASP A 58 -9.88 0.01 -8.33
N GLN A 59 -8.64 -0.09 -8.80
CA GLN A 59 -7.85 -1.32 -8.69
C GLN A 59 -7.59 -1.71 -7.22
N ILE A 60 -7.22 -0.76 -6.35
CA ILE A 60 -7.07 -0.98 -4.91
C ILE A 60 -8.40 -1.42 -4.30
N ARG A 61 -9.51 -0.77 -4.66
CA ARG A 61 -10.85 -1.13 -4.15
C ARG A 61 -11.25 -2.53 -4.55
N THR A 62 -11.05 -2.90 -5.81
CA THR A 62 -11.31 -4.25 -6.32
C THR A 62 -10.47 -5.28 -5.57
N TYR A 63 -9.20 -4.98 -5.32
CA TYR A 63 -8.34 -5.84 -4.52
C TYR A 63 -8.84 -5.99 -3.08
N VAL A 64 -9.17 -4.89 -2.40
CA VAL A 64 -9.71 -4.89 -1.03
C VAL A 64 -11.02 -5.69 -0.95
N LYS A 65 -11.96 -5.49 -1.88
CA LYS A 65 -13.21 -6.24 -1.93
C LYS A 65 -12.98 -7.74 -2.09
N LYS A 66 -12.02 -8.13 -2.93
CA LYS A 66 -11.69 -9.53 -3.21
C LYS A 66 -10.94 -10.21 -2.05
N ARG A 67 -9.99 -9.52 -1.44
CA ARG A 67 -9.08 -10.07 -0.42
C ARG A 67 -9.57 -9.86 1.01
N LYS A 68 -10.52 -8.92 1.21
CA LYS A 68 -11.08 -8.53 2.51
C LYS A 68 -10.01 -8.34 3.60
N PRO A 69 -8.94 -7.56 3.36
CA PRO A 69 -7.93 -7.32 4.38
C PRO A 69 -8.53 -6.53 5.55
N GLN A 70 -7.99 -6.72 6.75
CA GLN A 70 -8.49 -6.03 7.95
C GLN A 70 -8.02 -4.56 8.05
N MET A 71 -7.01 -4.17 7.27
CA MET A 71 -6.46 -2.82 7.25
C MET A 71 -5.72 -2.60 5.92
N LEU A 72 -5.78 -1.38 5.39
CA LEU A 72 -4.96 -0.92 4.28
C LEU A 72 -3.92 0.07 4.79
N ALA A 73 -2.65 -0.09 4.41
CA ALA A 73 -1.59 0.88 4.69
C ALA A 73 -1.10 1.51 3.39
N LEU A 74 -1.04 2.85 3.33
CA LEU A 74 -0.60 3.59 2.15
C LEU A 74 0.46 4.64 2.53
N PHE A 75 1.40 4.85 1.61
CA PHE A 75 2.41 5.92 1.68
C PHE A 75 2.13 6.93 0.57
N PRO A 76 1.22 7.90 0.77
CA PRO A 76 0.95 8.92 -0.24
C PRO A 76 2.22 9.72 -0.54
N GLU A 77 2.38 10.15 -1.79
CA GLU A 77 3.38 11.17 -2.12
C GLU A 77 3.05 12.49 -1.42
N ASP A 78 4.09 13.20 -0.98
CA ASP A 78 3.95 14.50 -0.33
C ASP A 78 3.43 15.53 -1.35
N ARG A 79 2.10 15.62 -1.49
CA ARG A 79 1.49 16.79 -2.13
C ARG A 79 1.54 17.97 -1.17
N ALA A 80 1.90 19.12 -1.73
CA ALA A 80 1.95 20.39 -1.03
C ALA A 80 0.65 20.66 -0.26
N TRP A 81 0.82 21.16 0.95
CA TRP A 81 -0.15 21.39 2.01
C TRP A 81 -1.45 22.14 1.62
N TYR A 82 -1.54 22.75 0.44
CA TYR A 82 -2.72 23.49 -0.05
C TYR A 82 -3.75 22.63 -0.80
N GLN A 83 -3.47 21.37 -1.15
CA GLN A 83 -4.53 20.42 -1.62
C GLN A 83 -5.27 19.71 -0.46
N LYS A 84 -4.94 20.02 0.80
CA LYS A 84 -5.43 19.30 1.99
C LYS A 84 -6.80 19.74 2.51
N VAL A 85 -7.48 20.72 1.91
CA VAL A 85 -8.77 21.22 2.46
C VAL A 85 -9.88 21.45 1.41
N PHE A 86 -9.58 21.60 0.11
CA PHE A 86 -10.61 21.99 -0.88
C PHE A 86 -10.50 21.30 -2.26
N GLY A 87 -10.13 20.03 -2.34
CA GLY A 87 -10.17 19.33 -3.62
C GLY A 87 -10.17 17.82 -3.48
N ASN A 88 -11.32 17.20 -3.77
CA ASN A 88 -11.58 15.76 -3.77
C ASN A 88 -10.34 14.94 -4.17
N GLY A 89 -9.60 14.49 -3.17
CA GLY A 89 -8.37 13.73 -3.38
C GLY A 89 -8.71 12.26 -3.59
N LYS A 90 -7.98 11.58 -4.47
CA LYS A 90 -8.06 10.11 -4.68
C LYS A 90 -8.00 9.29 -3.37
N THR A 91 -7.33 9.81 -2.33
CA THR A 91 -7.24 9.19 -1.00
C THR A 91 -8.49 9.44 -0.14
N GLU A 92 -9.15 10.57 -0.30
CA GLU A 92 -10.41 10.90 0.36
C GLU A 92 -11.53 10.02 -0.21
N ASP A 93 -11.59 9.87 -1.53
CA ASP A 93 -12.44 8.89 -2.22
C ASP A 93 -12.20 7.44 -1.72
N LEU A 94 -10.95 7.04 -1.46
CA LEU A 94 -10.64 5.75 -0.84
C LEU A 94 -11.16 5.69 0.60
N ALA A 95 -10.89 6.70 1.43
CA ALA A 95 -11.29 6.71 2.83
C ALA A 95 -12.81 6.65 3.01
N TYR A 96 -13.57 7.37 2.17
CA TYR A 96 -15.04 7.34 2.20
C TYR A 96 -15.66 6.06 1.64
N LYS A 97 -14.94 5.32 0.78
CA LYS A 97 -15.47 4.13 0.07
C LYS A 97 -14.86 2.81 0.52
N LEU A 98 -13.88 2.83 1.42
CA LEU A 98 -13.30 1.64 2.02
C LEU A 98 -14.03 1.29 3.30
N GLU A 99 -14.52 0.06 3.37
CA GLU A 99 -15.17 -0.49 4.57
C GLU A 99 -14.16 -0.93 5.64
N ILE A 100 -12.87 -0.60 5.47
CA ILE A 100 -11.76 -1.06 6.31
C ILE A 100 -10.89 0.11 6.78
N PRO A 101 -10.28 0.02 7.97
CA PRO A 101 -9.33 1.02 8.46
C PRO A 101 -8.20 1.31 7.46
N LEU A 102 -7.96 2.61 7.19
CA LEU A 102 -6.88 3.10 6.34
C LEU A 102 -5.79 3.77 7.20
N LEU A 103 -4.59 3.20 7.20
CA LEU A 103 -3.40 3.79 7.80
C LEU A 103 -2.62 4.54 6.72
N SER A 104 -2.67 5.87 6.75
CA SER A 104 -1.90 6.73 5.84
C SER A 104 -0.63 7.23 6.53
N ILE A 105 0.53 6.85 6.02
CA ILE A 105 1.84 7.20 6.60
C ILE A 105 2.53 8.20 5.69
N ARG A 106 2.80 9.40 6.20
CA ARG A 106 3.52 10.43 5.45
C ARG A 106 4.98 10.04 5.25
N LYS A 107 5.47 10.13 4.02
CA LYS A 107 6.87 9.79 3.69
C LYS A 107 7.88 10.63 4.47
N SER A 108 7.59 11.92 4.71
CA SER A 108 8.40 12.80 5.56
C SER A 108 8.71 12.26 6.98
N ILE A 109 7.92 11.30 7.48
CA ILE A 109 8.10 10.69 8.81
C ILE A 109 8.92 9.39 8.73
N VAL A 110 9.02 8.78 7.55
CA VAL A 110 9.70 7.49 7.31
C VAL A 110 11.01 7.78 6.58
N LYS A 111 12.09 7.96 7.35
CA LYS A 111 13.47 8.07 6.82
C LYS A 111 14.04 6.69 6.50
#